data_AF-A0A7W0W4Y9-F1
#
_entry.id   AF-A0A7W0W4Y9-F1
#
_cell.length_a   1.000
_cell.length_b   1.000
_cell.length_c   1.000
_cell.angle_alpha   90.00
_cell.angle_beta   90.00
_cell.angle_gamma   90.00
#
_symmetry.space_group_name_H-M   'P 1'
#
loop_
_entity.id
_entity.type
_entity.pdbx_description
1 polymer ?
#
loop_
_entity_poly.entity_id
_entity_poly.type
_entity_poly.pdbx_seq_one_letter_code
_entity_poly.pdbx_strand_id
1 'polypeptide(L)'
;MKDAAAEGDREKLIRYVRLHFGDGNEETGRAEIDKGWMQALELLLDVPATEREFILDTVRTKDPATLAHLYFQLHFYFVQRSGAWIHDGNL
;
A
#
# COMPACT_ATOMS: atom_id res chain seq x y z
N MET A 1 -5.65 -2.69 17.92
CA MET A 1 -4.81 -1.99 16.91
C MET A 1 -4.30 -0.66 17.41
N LYS A 2 -5.16 0.23 17.93
CA LYS A 2 -4.71 1.47 18.60
C LYS A 2 -3.77 1.18 19.79
N ASP A 3 -4.06 0.14 20.56
CA ASP A 3 -3.21 -0.27 21.70
C ASP A 3 -1.86 -0.83 21.22
N ALA A 4 -1.85 -1.66 20.18
CA ALA A 4 -0.62 -2.14 19.56
C ALA A 4 0.27 -0.99 19.03
N ALA A 5 -0.35 0.07 18.51
CA ALA A 5 0.38 1.27 18.10
C ALA A 5 0.94 2.05 19.31
N ALA A 6 0.16 2.16 20.40
CA ALA A 6 0.60 2.80 21.64
C ALA A 6 1.73 2.02 22.33
N GLU A 7 1.72 0.70 22.23
CA GLU A 7 2.71 -0.22 22.79
C GLU A 7 3.95 -0.38 21.89
N GLY A 8 3.96 0.21 20.69
CA GLY A 8 5.06 0.08 19.73
C GLY A 8 5.20 -1.33 19.13
N ASP A 9 4.16 -2.15 19.20
CA ASP A 9 4.11 -3.51 18.66
C ASP A 9 3.96 -3.50 17.13
N ARG A 10 5.07 -3.17 16.47
CA ARG A 10 5.15 -3.05 15.01
C ARG A 10 4.83 -4.38 14.30
N GLU A 11 5.17 -5.50 14.92
CA GLU A 11 4.92 -6.83 14.36
C GLU A 11 3.41 -7.08 14.25
N LYS A 12 2.65 -6.80 15.31
CA LYS A 12 1.19 -6.93 15.30
C LYS A 12 0.52 -5.98 14.31
N LEU A 13 1.06 -4.77 14.14
CA LEU A 13 0.58 -3.83 13.11
C LEU A 13 0.79 -4.37 11.69
N ILE A 14 1.99 -4.84 11.37
CA ILE A 14 2.33 -5.40 10.05
C ILE A 14 1.54 -6.68 9.78
N ARG A 15 1.41 -7.54 10.79
CA ARG A 15 0.66 -8.79 10.73
C ARG A 15 -0.81 -8.54 10.40
N TYR A 16 -1.45 -7.57 11.06
CA TYR A 16 -2.82 -7.18 10.76
C TYR A 16 -3.00 -6.77 9.29
N VAL A 17 -2.07 -5.98 8.77
CA VAL A 17 -2.09 -5.54 7.36
C VAL A 17 -2.01 -6.76 6.43
N ARG A 18 -1.02 -7.65 6.64
CA ARG A 18 -0.89 -8.88 5.84
C ARG A 18 -2.14 -9.75 5.89
N LEU A 19 -2.68 -9.99 7.08
CA LEU A 19 -3.90 -10.79 7.21
C LEU A 19 -5.09 -10.17 6.46
N HIS A 20 -5.20 -8.84 6.45
CA HIS A 20 -6.25 -8.16 5.70
C HIS A 20 -6.08 -8.30 4.19
N PHE A 21 -4.84 -8.19 3.69
CA PHE A 21 -4.53 -8.37 2.26
C PHE A 21 -4.64 -9.82 1.79
N GLY A 22 -4.40 -10.79 2.67
CA GLY A 22 -4.36 -12.22 2.33
C GLY A 22 -5.56 -13.03 2.81
N ASP A 23 -6.68 -12.37 3.13
CA ASP A 23 -7.92 -13.00 3.62
C ASP A 23 -7.69 -14.01 4.77
N GLY A 24 -6.91 -13.57 5.76
CA GLY A 24 -6.53 -14.40 6.91
C GLY A 24 -5.29 -15.28 6.69
N ASN A 25 -4.67 -15.27 5.51
CA ASN A 25 -3.39 -15.92 5.23
C ASN A 25 -2.24 -14.90 5.12
N GLU A 26 -1.28 -14.97 6.04
CA GLU A 26 -0.15 -14.01 6.09
C GLU A 26 0.81 -14.12 4.91
N GLU A 27 1.03 -15.32 4.38
CA GLU A 27 1.90 -15.56 3.23
C GLU A 27 1.29 -14.96 1.97
N THR A 28 -0.02 -15.20 1.78
CA THR A 28 -0.78 -14.60 0.68
C THR A 28 -0.78 -13.08 0.79
N GLY A 29 -1.02 -12.54 1.99
CA GLY A 29 -1.02 -11.10 2.21
C GLY A 29 0.32 -10.43 1.98
N ARG A 30 1.42 -11.11 2.30
CA ARG A 30 2.76 -10.64 1.95
C ARG A 30 2.94 -10.62 0.43
N ALA A 31 2.54 -11.68 -0.27
CA ALA A 31 2.62 -11.74 -1.72
C ALA A 31 1.79 -10.63 -2.39
N GLU A 32 0.59 -10.30 -1.88
CA GLU A 32 -0.20 -9.16 -2.38
C GLU A 32 0.52 -7.83 -2.20
N ILE A 33 1.13 -7.59 -1.02
CA ILE A 33 1.90 -6.37 -0.79
C ILE A 33 3.08 -6.28 -1.77
N ASP A 34 3.80 -7.37 -1.95
CA ASP A 34 4.97 -7.43 -2.85
C ASP A 34 4.56 -7.15 -4.30
N LYS A 35 3.40 -7.65 -4.77
CA LYS A 35 2.88 -7.35 -6.11
C LYS A 35 2.64 -5.86 -6.34
N GLY A 36 2.03 -5.17 -5.38
CA GLY A 36 1.79 -3.73 -5.49
C GLY A 36 3.10 -2.94 -5.62
N TRP A 37 4.15 -3.36 -4.91
CA TRP A 37 5.46 -2.73 -4.99
C TRP A 37 6.17 -3.04 -6.32
N MET A 38 6.11 -4.29 -6.78
CA MET A 38 6.68 -4.69 -8.06
C MET A 38 6.01 -3.93 -9.22
N GLN A 39 4.68 -3.82 -9.21
CA GLN A 39 3.95 -3.10 -10.24
C GLN A 39 4.31 -1.60 -10.28
N ALA A 40 4.53 -0.98 -9.12
CA ALA A 40 4.98 0.41 -9.04
C ALA A 40 6.44 0.56 -9.55
N LEU A 41 7.32 -0.39 -9.19
CA LEU A 41 8.72 -0.38 -9.63
C LEU A 41 8.84 -0.55 -11.14
N GLU A 42 8.08 -1.45 -11.74
CA GLU A 42 8.05 -1.66 -13.19
C GLU A 42 7.78 -0.37 -13.96
N LEU A 43 6.82 0.44 -13.50
CA LEU A 43 6.51 1.74 -14.12
C LEU A 43 7.66 2.75 -14.00
N LEU A 44 8.56 2.59 -13.03
CA LEU A 44 9.70 3.47 -12.82
C LEU A 44 10.96 3.03 -13.56
N LEU A 45 11.04 1.76 -14.00
CA LEU A 45 12.20 1.25 -14.74
C LEU A 45 12.37 1.94 -16.10
N ASP A 46 11.28 2.33 -16.74
CA ASP A 46 11.28 3.08 -18.00
C ASP A 46 11.36 4.60 -17.83
N VAL A 47 11.54 5.08 -16.58
CA VAL A 47 11.64 6.49 -16.17
C VAL A 47 10.68 7.40 -16.97
N PRO A 48 9.35 7.18 -16.87
CA PRO A 48 8.39 8.02 -17.55
C PRO A 48 8.53 9.47 -17.07
N ALA A 49 8.15 10.42 -17.92
CA ALA A 49 8.00 11.80 -17.49
C ALA A 49 6.95 11.85 -16.37
N THR A 50 7.40 12.03 -15.13
CA THR A 50 6.54 12.14 -13.95
C THR A 50 6.40 13.61 -13.56
N GLU A 51 5.22 13.98 -13.07
CA GLU A 51 4.95 15.33 -12.56
C GLU A 51 5.60 15.54 -11.19
N ARG A 52 6.93 15.65 -11.18
CA ARG A 52 7.74 15.73 -9.96
C ARG A 52 7.33 16.89 -9.05
N GLU A 53 6.95 18.03 -9.62
CA GLU A 53 6.49 19.19 -8.85
C GLU A 53 5.20 18.88 -8.08
N PHE A 54 4.22 18.26 -8.74
CA PHE A 54 2.97 17.84 -8.10
C PHE A 54 3.23 16.87 -6.94
N ILE A 55 4.12 15.88 -7.13
CA ILE A 55 4.47 14.89 -6.10
C ILE A 55 5.08 15.59 -4.88
N LEU A 56 6.08 16.44 -5.09
CA LEU A 56 6.77 17.13 -4.00
C LEU A 56 5.87 18.14 -3.28
N ASP A 57 5.02 18.85 -4.02
CA ASP A 57 4.09 19.80 -3.41
C ASP A 57 3.02 19.08 -2.58
N THR A 58 2.51 17.95 -3.06
CA THR A 58 1.57 17.11 -2.31
C THR A 58 2.18 16.66 -0.98
N VAL A 59 3.41 16.15 -0.98
CA VAL A 59 4.10 15.72 0.24
C VAL A 59 4.34 16.88 1.21
N ARG A 60 4.62 18.07 0.69
CA ARG A 60 4.92 19.26 1.52
C ARG A 60 3.68 19.91 2.13
N THR A 61 2.55 19.89 1.41
CA THR A 61 1.38 20.72 1.75
C THR A 61 0.26 19.95 2.44
N LYS A 62 0.23 18.62 2.34
CA LYS A 62 -0.82 17.80 2.96
C LYS A 62 -0.41 17.32 4.35
N ASP A 63 -1.40 17.11 5.21
CA ASP A 63 -1.18 16.59 6.55
C ASP A 63 -0.80 15.09 6.52
N PRO A 64 -0.08 14.59 7.55
CA PRO A 64 0.35 13.20 7.59
C PRO A 64 -0.77 12.16 7.49
N ALA A 65 -1.97 12.45 8.00
CA ALA A 65 -3.09 11.51 7.94
C ALA A 65 -3.59 11.38 6.50
N THR A 66 -3.70 12.49 5.77
CA THR A 66 -3.99 12.50 4.33
C THR A 66 -2.94 11.72 3.54
N LEU A 67 -1.66 11.94 3.82
CA LEU A 67 -0.57 11.22 3.14
C LEU A 67 -0.60 9.71 3.41
N ALA A 68 -0.93 9.30 4.64
CA ALA A 68 -1.09 7.89 4.98
C ALA A 68 -2.26 7.25 4.21
N HIS A 69 -3.40 7.95 4.08
CA HIS A 69 -4.51 7.47 3.26
C HIS A 69 -4.12 7.37 1.78
N LEU A 70 -3.45 8.39 1.23
CA LEU A 70 -2.96 8.39 -0.14
C LEU A 70 -2.01 7.20 -0.39
N TYR A 71 -1.10 6.92 0.53
CA TYR A 71 -0.21 5.75 0.45
C TYR A 71 -0.99 4.44 0.29
N PHE A 72 -2.00 4.19 1.13
CA PHE A 72 -2.80 2.97 1.01
C PHE A 72 -3.62 2.94 -0.27
N GLN A 73 -4.22 4.06 -0.69
CA GLN A 73 -4.96 4.13 -1.96
C GLN A 73 -4.08 3.81 -3.17
N LEU A 74 -2.86 4.36 -3.21
CA LEU A 74 -1.89 4.07 -4.26
C LEU A 74 -1.44 2.60 -4.22
N HIS A 75 -1.19 2.07 -3.02
CA HIS A 75 -0.85 0.66 -2.86
C HIS A 75 -1.94 -0.25 -3.43
N PHE A 76 -3.21 -0.04 -3.04
CA PHE A 76 -4.34 -0.78 -3.59
C PHE A 76 -4.44 -0.65 -5.11
N TYR A 77 -4.29 0.58 -5.64
CA TYR A 77 -4.28 0.82 -7.08
C TYR A 77 -3.25 -0.04 -7.82
N PHE A 78 -2.01 -0.13 -7.31
CA PHE A 78 -0.97 -0.95 -7.92
C PHE A 78 -1.21 -2.45 -7.76
N VAL A 79 -1.77 -2.89 -6.64
CA VAL A 79 -2.20 -4.29 -6.47
C VAL A 79 -3.25 -4.65 -7.52
N GLN A 80 -4.28 -3.83 -7.78
CA GLN A 80 -5.26 -4.13 -8.84
C GLN A 80 -4.59 -4.21 -10.22
N ARG A 81 -3.65 -3.30 -10.50
CA ARG A 81 -2.95 -3.26 -11.78
C ARG A 81 -2.05 -4.46 -12.04
N SER A 82 -1.57 -5.14 -10.99
CA SER A 82 -0.77 -6.36 -11.14
C SER A 82 -1.54 -7.54 -11.76
N GLY A 83 -2.84 -7.37 -12.04
CA GLY A 83 -3.67 -8.39 -12.69
C GLY A 83 -4.05 -9.56 -11.77
N ALA A 84 -3.71 -9.45 -10.48
CA ALA A 84 -3.83 -10.53 -9.52
C ALA A 84 -4.71 -10.20 -8.31
N TRP A 85 -5.58 -9.18 -8.42
CA TRP A 85 -6.61 -8.99 -7.39
C TRP A 85 -7.68 -10.07 -7.56
N ILE A 86 -7.56 -11.13 -6.75
CA ILE A 86 -8.60 -12.13 -6.55
C ILE A 86 -9.39 -11.74 -5.29
N HIS A 87 -10.22 -10.69 -5.36
CA HIS A 87 -11.38 -10.61 -4.48
C HIS A 87 -12.58 -10.13 -5.27
N ASP A 88 -13.46 -11.08 -5.58
CA ASP A 88 -14.90 -10.86 -5.76
C ASP A 88 -15.57 -10.56 -4.39
N GLY A 89 -15.07 -9.55 -3.69
CA GLY A 89 -15.66 -9.06 -2.45
C GLY A 89 -16.28 -7.69 -2.72
N ASN A 90 -17.59 -7.65 -2.94
CA ASN A 90 -18.33 -6.40 -2.94
C ASN A 90 -17.99 -5.59 -1.67
N LEU A 91 -17.69 -4.30 -1.90
CA LEU A 91 -17.51 -3.23 -0.92
C LEU A 91 -18.44 -3.31 0.29
#